data_AF-A0A7W0UXV7-F1
#
_entry.id   AF-A0A7W0UXV7-F1
#
_cell.length_a   1.000
_cell.length_b   1.000
_cell.length_c   1.000
_cell.angle_alpha   90.00
_cell.angle_beta   90.00
_cell.angle_gamma   90.00
#
_symmetry.space_group_name_H-M   'P 1'
#
loop_
_entity.id
_entity.type
_entity.pdbx_description
1 polymer ?
#
loop_
_entity_poly.entity_id
_entity_poly.type
_entity_poly.pdbx_seq_one_letter_code
_entity_poly.pdbx_strand_id
1 'polypeptide(L)' 'MVRSTAERRSPYKGLIPYNEADAPFFFGREKETRLITANLFASSLTLLYGASGVGKSSVLRAGVAHELRQRDDLL' A
#
# COMPACT_ATOMS: atom_id res chain seq x y z
N MET A 1 23.99 10.88 -28.95
CA MET A 1 22.68 11.37 -28.47
C MET A 1 21.70 10.20 -28.46
N VAL A 2 21.71 9.38 -27.40
CA VAL A 2 20.78 8.25 -27.24
C VAL A 2 19.52 8.79 -26.58
N ARG A 3 18.39 8.72 -27.29
CA ARG A 3 17.08 9.16 -26.76
C ARG A 3 16.65 8.16 -25.68
N SER A 4 16.54 8.64 -24.44
CA SER A 4 15.92 7.91 -23.33
C SER A 4 14.47 7.61 -23.72
N THR A 5 14.19 6.36 -24.07
CA THR A 5 12.83 5.82 -24.06
C THR A 5 12.40 5.81 -22.60
N ALA A 6 11.51 6.72 -22.22
CA ALA A 6 10.87 6.67 -20.91
C ALA A 6 10.33 5.25 -20.71
N GLU A 7 10.93 4.50 -19.79
CA GLU A 7 10.51 3.15 -19.46
C GLU A 7 9.02 3.22 -19.12
N ARG A 8 8.16 2.65 -19.98
CA ARG A 8 6.76 2.45 -19.63
C ARG A 8 6.74 1.47 -18.46
N ARG A 9 6.75 1.99 -17.22
CA ARG A 9 6.49 1.20 -16.03
C ARG A 9 5.15 0.51 -16.25
N SER A 10 5.19 -0.81 -16.44
CA SER A 10 4.00 -1.66 -16.46
C SER A 10 3.17 -1.35 -15.21
N PRO A 11 1.83 -1.20 -15.30
CA PRO A 11 0.97 -0.99 -14.13
C PRO A 11 1.03 -2.18 -13.17
N TYR A 12 1.40 -3.36 -13.68
CA TYR A 12 1.57 -4.57 -12.89
C TYR A 12 3.06 -4.82 -12.58
N LYS A 13 3.40 -4.79 -11.30
CA LYS A 13 4.79 -4.90 -10.78
C LYS A 13 5.25 -6.34 -10.51
N GLY A 14 4.48 -7.35 -10.93
CA GLY A 14 4.80 -8.76 -10.68
C GLY A 14 4.83 -9.10 -9.19
N LEU A 15 5.86 -9.81 -8.73
CA LEU A 15 6.05 -10.20 -7.33
C LEU A 15 6.69 -9.11 -6.46
N ILE A 16 6.97 -7.93 -7.02
CA ILE A 16 7.55 -6.82 -6.26
C ILE A 16 6.45 -6.28 -5.32
N PRO A 17 6.69 -6.26 -3.99
CA PRO A 17 5.72 -5.70 -3.06
C PRO A 17 5.44 -4.23 -3.36
N TYR A 18 4.18 -3.82 -3.26
CA TYR A 18 3.82 -2.41 -3.40
C TYR A 18 4.36 -1.64 -2.20
N ASN A 19 4.84 -0.42 -2.46
CA ASN A 19 5.20 0.53 -1.43
C ASN A 19 4.22 1.71 -1.45
N GLU A 20 4.42 2.65 -0.53
CA GLU A 20 3.61 3.87 -0.45
C GLU A 20 3.49 4.64 -1.77
N ALA A 21 4.59 4.83 -2.49
CA ALA A 21 4.59 5.62 -3.73
C ALA A 21 3.78 4.92 -4.83
N ASP A 22 3.45 3.65 -4.64
CA ASP A 22 2.59 2.87 -5.53
C ASP A 22 1.11 2.93 -5.14
N ALA A 23 0.73 3.68 -4.09
CA ALA A 23 -0.65 3.82 -3.66
C ALA A 23 -1.64 4.17 -4.79
N PRO A 24 -1.31 5.06 -5.77
CA PRO A 24 -2.19 5.33 -6.91
C PRO A 24 -2.51 4.12 -7.78
N PHE A 25 -1.70 3.05 -7.71
CA PHE A 25 -1.86 1.81 -8.45
C PHE A 25 -2.29 0.64 -7.57
N PHE A 26 -2.57 0.88 -6.29
CA PHE A 26 -2.93 -0.15 -5.31
C PHE A 26 -4.46 -0.19 -5.09
N PHE A 27 -5.15 -1.10 -5.77
CA PHE A 27 -6.62 -1.22 -5.77
C PHE A 27 -7.11 -2.63 -5.36
N GLY A 28 -8.39 -2.74 -5.02
CA GLY A 28 -9.08 -3.98 -4.65
C GLY A 28 -8.84 -4.43 -3.21
N ARG A 29 -8.18 -3.59 -2.39
CA ARG A 29 -7.86 -3.83 -0.97
C ARG A 29 -8.28 -2.67 -0.07
N GLU A 30 -9.25 -1.89 -0.51
CA GLU A 30 -9.71 -0.68 0.17
C GLU A 30 -10.40 -1.02 1.49
N LYS A 31 -11.15 -2.14 1.53
CA LYS A 31 -11.83 -2.60 2.75
C LYS A 31 -10.83 -3.01 3.82
N GLU A 32 -9.82 -3.80 3.45
CA GLU A 32 -8.74 -4.23 4.34
C GLU A 32 -7.93 -3.04 4.84
N THR A 33 -7.59 -2.11 3.95
CA THR A 33 -6.87 -0.88 4.29
C THR A 33 -7.64 -0.07 5.36
N ARG A 34 -8.94 0.17 5.15
CA ARG A 34 -9.77 0.88 6.13
C ARG A 34 -9.88 0.15 7.46
N LEU A 35 -10.09 -1.17 7.44
CA LEU A 35 -10.22 -1.97 8.66
C LEU A 35 -8.93 -1.96 9.49
N ILE A 36 -7.79 -2.18 8.84
CA ILE A 36 -6.49 -2.17 9.51
C ILE A 36 -6.22 -0.78 10.09
N THR A 37 -6.48 0.28 9.32
CA THR A 37 -6.28 1.67 9.77
C THR A 37 -7.16 1.97 10.99
N ALA A 38 -8.44 1.60 10.96
CA ALA A 38 -9.33 1.79 12.11
C ALA A 38 -8.84 1.03 13.35
N ASN A 39 -8.34 -0.20 13.20
CA ASN A 39 -7.79 -0.97 14.31
C ASN A 39 -6.53 -0.32 14.91
N LEU A 40 -5.67 0.30 14.09
CA LEU A 40 -4.50 1.04 14.57
C LEU A 40 -4.88 2.29 15.39
N PHE A 41 -5.99 2.95 15.05
CA PHE A 41 -6.52 4.05 15.88
C PHE A 41 -7.18 3.56 17.16
N ALA A 42 -7.80 2.38 17.13
CA ALA A 42 -8.49 1.81 18.29
C ALA A 42 -7.54 1.12 19.28
N SER A 43 -6.36 0.67 18.83
CA SER A 43 -5.41 -0.11 19.62
C SER A 43 -3.97 0.18 19.21
N SER A 44 -3.10 0.34 20.21
CA SER A 44 -1.65 0.49 20.00
C SER A 44 -0.98 -0.74 19.39
N LEU A 45 -1.67 -1.89 19.38
CA LEU A 45 -1.18 -3.13 18.78
C LEU A 45 -2.28 -3.78 17.92
N THR A 46 -1.95 -4.05 16.66
CA THR A 46 -2.81 -4.77 15.70
C THR A 46 -2.01 -5.89 15.04
N LEU A 47 -2.54 -7.13 15.07
CA LEU A 47 -1.93 -8.30 14.44
C LEU A 47 -2.56 -8.57 13.08
N LEU A 48 -1.76 -8.53 12.00
CA LEU A 48 -2.17 -8.93 10.65
C LEU A 48 -1.51 -10.26 10.27
N TYR A 49 -2.32 -11.27 9.97
CA TYR A 49 -1.85 -12.60 9.55
C TYR A 49 -2.56 -13.09 8.28
N GLY A 50 -1.99 -14.11 7.64
CA GLY A 50 -2.48 -14.68 6.39
C GLY A 50 -1.38 -15.45 5.65
N ALA A 51 -1.75 -16.23 4.64
CA ALA A 51 -0.82 -17.05 3.87
C ALA A 51 0.34 -16.23 3.25
N SER A 52 1.46 -16.88 2.93
CA SER A 52 2.56 -16.22 2.23
C SER A 52 2.11 -15.73 0.85
N GLY A 53 2.67 -14.61 0.38
CA GLY A 53 2.36 -14.08 -0.95
C GLY A 53 1.01 -13.39 -1.13
N VAL A 54 0.09 -13.42 -0.15
CA VAL A 54 -1.25 -12.78 -0.27
C VAL A 54 -1.24 -11.24 -0.29
N GLY A 55 -0.06 -10.61 -0.15
CA GLY A 55 0.08 -9.16 -0.22
C GLY A 55 -0.02 -8.41 1.11
N LYS A 56 0.20 -9.06 2.27
CA LYS A 56 0.17 -8.41 3.60
C LYS A 56 1.05 -7.16 3.66
N SER A 57 2.32 -7.29 3.25
CA SER A 57 3.27 -6.17 3.23
C SER A 57 2.83 -5.07 2.27
N SER A 58 2.23 -5.42 1.14
CA SER A 58 1.70 -4.46 0.17
C SER A 58 0.52 -3.67 0.75
N VAL A 59 -0.44 -4.33 1.41
CA VAL A 59 -1.57 -3.66 2.08
C VAL A 59 -1.06 -2.70 3.16
N LEU A 60 -0.09 -3.13 3.98
CA LEU A 60 0.46 -2.27 5.03
C LEU A 60 1.20 -1.04 4.47
N ARG A 61 1.99 -1.20 3.40
CA ARG A 61 2.85 -0.13 2.88
C ARG A 61 2.15 0.80 1.90
N ALA A 62 1.40 0.25 0.96
CA ALA A 62 0.76 1.01 -0.11
C ALA A 62 -0.65 1.49 0.27
N GLY A 63 -1.38 0.69 1.05
CA GLY A 63 -2.70 1.07 1.57
C GLY A 63 -2.59 1.84 2.88
N VAL A 64 -2.25 1.13 3.95
CA VAL A 64 -2.38 1.65 5.34
C VAL A 64 -1.45 2.82 5.60
N ALA A 65 -0.15 2.69 5.30
CA ALA A 65 0.78 3.79 5.54
C ALA A 65 0.40 5.05 4.72
N HIS A 66 -0.05 4.87 3.47
CA HIS A 66 -0.51 5.98 2.65
C HIS A 66 -1.73 6.67 3.27
N GLU A 67 -2.75 5.91 3.66
CA GLU A 67 -3.95 6.41 4.35
C GLU A 67 -3.59 7.17 5.65
N LEU A 68 -2.66 6.66 6.45
CA LEU A 68 -2.24 7.31 7.69
C LEU A 68 -1.59 8.68 7.43
N ARG A 69 -0.69 8.80 6.45
CA ARG A 69 -0.09 10.10 6.12
C ARG A 69 -1.10 11.10 5.58
N GLN A 70 -2.02 10.65 4.72
CA GLN A 70 -3.10 11.52 4.23
C GLN A 70 -3.96 12.06 5.38
N ARG A 71 -4.11 11.31 6.47
CA ARG A 71 -4.85 11.76 7.67
C ARG A 71 -4.02 12.67 8.56
N ASP A 72 -2.73 12.38 8.73
CA ASP A 72 -1.82 13.24 9.48
C ASP A 72 -1.70 14.63 8.81
N ASP A 73 -1.68 14.68 7.48
CA ASP A 73 -1.68 15.93 6.70
C ASP A 73 -2.99 16.74 6.84
N LEU A 74 -4.06 16.15 7.39
CA LEU A 74 -5.36 16.79 7.61
C LEU A 74 -5.58 17.28 9.06
N LEU A 75 -4.63 17.03 9.96
CA LEU A 75 -4.66 17.44 11.37
C LEU A 75 -3.74 18.64 11.63
#